data_AF-A0A832IHH3-F1
#
_entry.id   AF-A0A832IHH3-F1
#
_cell.length_a   1.000
_cell.length_b   1.000
_cell.length_c   1.000
_cell.angle_alpha   90.00
_cell.angle_beta   90.00
_cell.angle_gamma   90.00
#
_symmetry.space_group_name_H-M   'P 1'
#
loop_
_entity.id
_entity.type
_entity.pdbx_description
1 polymer ?
#
loop_
_entity_poly.entity_id
_entity_poly.type
_entity_poly.pdbx_seq_one_letter_code
_entity_poly.pdbx_strand_id
1 'polypeptide(L)'
;MILIKKILQLIFTISILFISQNSSASPQMPDYIIYKGDTIPVYNLILEQYFQKIKKPDNGSLFGLKFRKGASFNCWRGYQALYSIENDSLFLKNIIDCGEREINQTLSKQRINRIFNDKVKNGKVYIDWFSGEFSLPSGKLLRWDGVFYKTFEKEILIKVEKGKIKSISKIKNYADDPNRINRKYGDTISKVMFDELFKINWNNKKDFDCSEKYLVTIGKNGKVKNVIMPDYQSKNKIKKFWDRKEYNYCLKSVFKGLRNLKFDILKMHGKPIGEKVLLEIWVLDDGKLENWTN
;
A
#
# COMPACT_ATOMS: atom_id res chain seq x y z
N MET A 1 -38.81 0.15 -36.53
CA MET A 1 -37.88 -0.92 -36.11
C MET A 1 -36.43 -0.44 -35.93
N ILE A 2 -35.86 0.35 -36.86
CA ILE A 2 -34.47 0.87 -36.77
C ILE A 2 -34.28 1.84 -35.59
N LEU A 3 -35.25 2.72 -35.33
CA LEU A 3 -35.19 3.71 -34.24
C LEU A 3 -35.14 3.07 -32.85
N ILE A 4 -35.97 2.04 -32.62
CA ILE A 4 -36.02 1.27 -31.37
C ILE A 4 -34.67 0.57 -31.12
N LYS A 5 -34.03 0.03 -32.17
CA LYS A 5 -32.72 -0.63 -32.07
C LYS A 5 -31.61 0.36 -31.70
N LYS A 6 -31.64 1.58 -32.23
CA LYS A 6 -30.69 2.66 -31.88
C LYS A 6 -30.89 3.17 -30.44
N ILE A 7 -32.15 3.29 -29.99
CA ILE A 7 -32.47 3.68 -28.61
C ILE A 7 -31.99 2.60 -27.63
N LEU A 8 -32.23 1.32 -27.92
CA LEU A 8 -31.72 0.20 -27.11
C LEU A 8 -30.19 0.15 -27.07
N GLN A 9 -29.49 0.41 -28.19
CA GLN A 9 -28.03 0.52 -28.20
C GLN A 9 -27.53 1.71 -27.36
N LEU A 10 -28.20 2.86 -27.41
CA LEU A 10 -27.85 4.02 -26.61
C LEU A 10 -28.04 3.76 -25.11
N ILE A 11 -29.17 3.15 -24.73
CA ILE A 11 -29.45 2.76 -23.34
C ILE A 11 -28.43 1.74 -22.83
N PHE A 12 -28.02 0.78 -23.68
CA PHE A 12 -26.99 -0.20 -23.32
C PHE A 12 -25.62 0.46 -23.13
N THR A 13 -25.25 1.41 -23.99
CA THR A 13 -23.99 2.16 -23.90
C THR A 13 -23.95 3.05 -22.64
N ILE A 14 -25.06 3.71 -22.32
CA ILE A 14 -25.20 4.54 -21.11
C ILE A 14 -25.15 3.66 -19.85
N SER A 15 -25.81 2.50 -19.86
CA SER A 15 -25.78 1.54 -18.74
C SER A 15 -24.36 1.03 -18.44
N ILE A 16 -23.55 0.77 -19.47
CA ILE A 16 -22.14 0.35 -19.29
C ILE A 16 -21.30 1.47 -18.64
N LEU A 17 -21.56 2.73 -18.98
CA LEU A 17 -20.85 3.87 -18.40
C LEU A 17 -21.19 4.07 -16.91
N PHE A 18 -22.42 3.78 -16.49
CA PHE A 18 -22.84 3.88 -15.08
C PHE A 18 -22.35 2.73 -14.18
N ILE A 19 -22.00 1.56 -14.74
CA ILE A 19 -21.46 0.42 -13.98
C ILE A 19 -19.96 0.62 -13.62
N SER A 20 -19.29 1.59 -14.23
CA SER A 20 -17.83 1.78 -14.08
C SER A 20 -17.39 2.48 -12.80
N GLN A 21 -18.31 2.98 -11.97
CA GLN A 21 -17.96 3.75 -10.77
C GLN A 21 -18.00 2.86 -9.55
N ASN A 22 -16.83 2.71 -8.88
CA ASN A 22 -16.56 1.93 -7.66
C ASN A 22 -15.99 0.52 -7.85
N SER A 23 -15.04 0.34 -8.78
CA SER A 23 -14.15 -0.82 -8.72
C SER A 23 -13.13 -0.66 -7.57
N SER A 24 -13.48 -1.19 -6.40
CA SER A 24 -12.51 -1.34 -5.31
C SER A 24 -11.53 -2.45 -5.69
N ALA A 25 -10.22 -2.16 -5.65
CA ALA A 25 -9.20 -3.19 -5.78
C ALA A 25 -9.40 -4.23 -4.68
N SER A 26 -9.52 -5.51 -5.06
CA SER A 26 -9.73 -6.60 -4.12
C SER A 26 -8.39 -6.98 -3.46
N PRO A 27 -8.20 -6.70 -2.15
CA PRO A 27 -6.93 -6.94 -1.48
C PRO A 27 -6.55 -8.42 -1.54
N GLN A 28 -5.25 -8.69 -1.60
CA GLN A 28 -4.73 -10.04 -1.39
C GLN A 28 -4.97 -10.47 0.06
N MET A 29 -5.56 -11.65 0.25
CA MET A 29 -5.75 -12.28 1.55
C MET A 29 -4.40 -12.54 2.26
N PRO A 30 -4.33 -12.33 3.58
CA PRO A 30 -3.12 -12.57 4.37
C PRO A 30 -2.80 -14.06 4.47
N ASP A 31 -1.57 -14.37 4.82
CA ASP A 31 -1.26 -15.65 5.44
C ASP A 31 -1.61 -15.58 6.94
N TYR A 32 -1.47 -16.68 7.67
CA TYR A 32 -1.71 -16.73 9.11
C TYR A 32 -0.51 -17.31 9.84
N ILE A 33 -0.38 -16.98 11.12
CA ILE A 33 0.62 -17.58 12.01
C ILE A 33 0.00 -17.93 13.34
N ILE A 34 0.36 -19.10 13.85
CA ILE A 34 0.07 -19.52 15.23
C ILE A 34 1.18 -18.97 16.12
N TYR A 35 0.82 -18.10 17.06
CA TYR A 35 1.75 -17.51 18.02
C TYR A 35 1.07 -17.38 19.38
N LYS A 36 1.66 -18.00 20.41
CA LYS A 36 1.15 -18.00 21.80
C LYS A 36 -0.32 -18.42 21.95
N GLY A 37 -0.75 -19.40 21.16
CA GLY A 37 -2.12 -19.93 21.20
C GLY A 37 -3.10 -19.22 20.26
N ASP A 38 -2.76 -18.03 19.76
CA ASP A 38 -3.60 -17.28 18.82
C ASP A 38 -3.22 -17.57 17.36
N THR A 39 -4.21 -17.46 16.47
CA THR A 39 -3.99 -17.48 15.01
C THR A 39 -4.16 -16.06 14.47
N ILE A 40 -3.06 -15.47 13.99
CA ILE A 40 -2.98 -14.04 13.69
C ILE A 40 -2.70 -13.86 12.19
N PRO A 41 -3.38 -12.94 11.48
CA PRO A 41 -3.06 -12.64 10.08
C PRO A 41 -1.66 -12.01 9.97
N VAL A 42 -0.90 -12.45 8.97
CA VAL A 42 0.44 -11.96 8.65
C VAL A 42 0.45 -11.43 7.23
N TYR A 43 0.89 -10.18 7.09
CA TYR A 43 0.97 -9.45 5.82
C TYR A 43 2.41 -9.51 5.27
N ASN A 44 2.99 -10.71 5.25
CA ASN A 44 4.32 -10.99 4.71
C ASN A 44 4.26 -12.20 3.77
N LEU A 45 4.97 -12.11 2.65
CA LEU A 45 4.93 -13.11 1.57
C LEU A 45 6.00 -14.21 1.74
N ILE A 46 6.06 -14.85 2.91
CA ILE A 46 7.17 -15.76 3.28
C ILE A 46 7.25 -17.00 2.37
N LEU A 47 6.12 -17.69 2.13
CA LEU A 47 6.07 -18.82 1.19
C LEU A 47 6.25 -18.36 -0.28
N GLU A 48 5.82 -17.15 -0.62
CA GLU A 48 6.01 -16.62 -1.96
C GLU A 48 7.49 -16.43 -2.30
N GLN A 49 8.30 -15.99 -1.33
CA GLN A 49 9.76 -15.87 -1.50
C GLN A 49 10.40 -17.22 -1.84
N TYR A 50 9.90 -18.32 -1.27
CA TYR A 50 10.34 -19.66 -1.65
C TYR A 50 9.99 -19.98 -3.10
N PHE A 51 8.75 -19.74 -3.51
CA PHE A 51 8.32 -19.99 -4.90
C PHE A 51 9.08 -19.16 -5.92
N GLN A 52 9.41 -17.91 -5.60
CA GLN A 52 10.27 -17.06 -6.41
C GLN A 52 11.67 -17.65 -6.56
N LYS A 53 12.25 -18.18 -5.47
CA LYS A 53 13.58 -18.80 -5.47
C LYS A 53 13.64 -20.06 -6.33
N ILE A 54 12.61 -20.91 -6.27
CA ILE A 54 12.56 -22.16 -7.05
C ILE A 54 12.00 -21.97 -8.47
N LYS A 55 11.73 -20.73 -8.90
CA LYS A 55 11.18 -20.37 -10.23
C LYS A 55 9.97 -21.22 -10.63
N LYS A 56 9.05 -21.44 -9.68
CA LYS A 56 7.86 -22.25 -9.92
C LYS A 56 7.03 -21.63 -11.06
N PRO A 57 6.48 -22.41 -12.02
CA PRO A 57 5.65 -21.86 -13.08
C PRO A 57 4.43 -21.13 -12.52
N ASP A 58 4.12 -19.99 -13.12
CA ASP A 58 3.03 -19.09 -12.75
C ASP A 58 2.09 -18.85 -13.95
N ASN A 59 0.83 -18.50 -13.67
CA ASN A 59 -0.18 -18.17 -14.68
C ASN A 59 -0.28 -16.65 -14.92
N GLY A 60 0.82 -15.93 -14.72
CA GLY A 60 0.87 -14.47 -14.77
C GLY A 60 1.17 -13.81 -13.42
N SER A 61 1.12 -12.49 -13.39
CA SER A 61 1.41 -11.72 -12.18
C SER A 61 0.79 -10.33 -12.20
N LEU A 62 0.46 -9.80 -11.03
CA LEU A 62 0.01 -8.42 -10.83
C LEU A 62 0.57 -7.88 -9.51
N PHE A 63 1.07 -6.64 -9.51
CA PHE A 63 1.71 -6.01 -8.34
C PHE A 63 2.85 -6.86 -7.71
N GLY A 64 3.58 -7.63 -8.54
CA GLY A 64 4.64 -8.54 -8.07
C GLY A 64 4.15 -9.85 -7.43
N LEU A 65 2.84 -10.06 -7.36
CA LEU A 65 2.22 -11.32 -6.90
C LEU A 65 1.99 -12.25 -8.09
N LYS A 66 2.34 -13.53 -7.92
CA LYS A 66 2.21 -14.56 -8.95
C LYS A 66 0.87 -15.28 -8.86
N PHE A 67 0.20 -15.43 -9.99
CA PHE A 67 -1.07 -16.13 -10.06
C PHE A 67 -0.86 -17.64 -10.22
N ARG A 68 -1.58 -18.44 -9.44
CA ARG A 68 -1.49 -19.90 -9.49
C ARG A 68 -2.87 -20.52 -9.52
N LYS A 69 -2.94 -21.82 -9.84
CA LYS A 69 -4.18 -22.58 -9.75
C LYS A 69 -4.81 -22.38 -8.35
N GLY A 70 -6.09 -21.99 -8.32
CA GLY A 70 -6.79 -21.60 -7.09
C GLY A 70 -6.89 -20.09 -6.85
N ALA A 71 -6.27 -19.26 -7.71
CA ALA A 71 -6.36 -17.80 -7.62
C ALA A 71 -7.81 -17.31 -7.78
N SER A 72 -8.17 -16.33 -6.96
CA SER A 72 -9.48 -15.66 -6.98
C SER A 72 -9.30 -14.14 -6.85
N PHE A 73 -10.39 -13.38 -7.00
CA PHE A 73 -10.35 -11.91 -6.94
C PHE A 73 -9.65 -11.35 -5.70
N ASN A 74 -9.79 -11.94 -4.51
CA ASN A 74 -9.14 -11.48 -3.28
C ASN A 74 -7.98 -12.37 -2.82
N CYS A 75 -7.59 -13.37 -3.61
CA CYS A 75 -6.51 -14.29 -3.27
C CYS A 75 -5.74 -14.67 -4.53
N TRP A 76 -5.06 -13.67 -5.09
CA TRP A 76 -4.32 -13.77 -6.33
C TRP A 76 -3.24 -14.84 -6.32
N ARG A 77 -2.62 -15.10 -5.16
CA ARG A 77 -1.61 -16.15 -5.01
C ARG A 77 -2.15 -17.57 -5.20
N GLY A 78 -3.47 -17.75 -5.06
CA GLY A 78 -4.14 -19.05 -5.17
C GLY A 78 -3.93 -19.98 -3.99
N TYR A 79 -3.41 -19.48 -2.87
CA TYR A 79 -3.28 -20.19 -1.61
C TYR A 79 -3.18 -19.21 -0.45
N GLN A 80 -3.37 -19.72 0.77
CA GLN A 80 -2.91 -19.09 2.00
C GLN A 80 -1.99 -20.06 2.75
N ALA A 81 -0.99 -19.53 3.43
CA ALA A 81 -0.12 -20.32 4.29
C ALA A 81 -0.50 -20.13 5.77
N LEU A 82 -0.37 -21.19 6.55
CA LEU A 82 -0.43 -21.15 8.01
C LEU A 82 0.95 -21.51 8.56
N TYR A 83 1.56 -20.57 9.25
CA TYR A 83 2.84 -20.72 9.91
C TYR A 83 2.67 -21.01 11.40
N SER A 84 3.72 -21.47 12.06
CA SER A 84 3.81 -21.53 13.53
C SER A 84 5.19 -21.06 14.00
N ILE A 85 5.23 -20.37 15.13
CA ILE A 85 6.47 -20.20 15.89
C ILE A 85 6.46 -21.21 17.01
N GLU A 86 7.42 -22.13 16.98
CA GLU A 86 7.59 -23.17 18.00
C GLU A 86 9.00 -23.06 18.55
N ASN A 87 9.10 -22.80 19.87
CA ASN A 87 10.34 -22.40 20.54
C ASN A 87 10.96 -21.17 19.87
N ASP A 88 12.13 -21.34 19.25
CA ASP A 88 12.91 -20.31 18.57
C ASP A 88 12.84 -20.42 17.04
N SER A 89 11.89 -21.20 16.49
CA SER A 89 11.93 -21.61 15.09
C SER A 89 10.59 -21.41 14.39
N LEU A 90 10.66 -20.94 13.14
CA LEU A 90 9.52 -20.70 12.26
C LEU A 90 9.26 -21.92 11.38
N PHE A 91 8.02 -22.37 11.36
CA PHE A 91 7.57 -23.51 10.56
C PHE A 91 6.39 -23.15 9.65
N LEU A 92 6.31 -23.81 8.50
CA LEU A 92 5.12 -23.88 7.67
C LEU A 92 4.33 -25.13 8.06
N LYS A 93 3.10 -24.92 8.51
CA LYS A 93 2.21 -25.99 9.02
C LYS A 93 1.17 -26.41 7.99
N ASN A 94 0.55 -25.45 7.30
CA ASN A 94 -0.46 -25.74 6.29
C ASN A 94 -0.31 -24.84 5.05
N ILE A 95 -0.61 -25.40 3.89
CA ILE A 95 -0.97 -24.66 2.67
C ILE A 95 -2.43 -24.99 2.38
N ILE A 96 -3.27 -23.97 2.40
CA ILE A 96 -4.73 -24.09 2.30
C ILE A 96 -5.25 -23.34 1.08
N ASP A 97 -6.45 -23.70 0.63
CA ASP A 97 -7.12 -22.94 -0.42
C ASP A 97 -7.57 -21.57 0.12
N CYS A 98 -7.77 -20.63 -0.78
CA CYS A 98 -8.19 -19.28 -0.44
C CYS A 98 -9.55 -19.28 0.26
N GLY A 99 -9.61 -18.73 1.49
CA GLY A 99 -10.87 -18.62 2.25
C GLY A 99 -11.36 -19.90 2.89
N GLU A 100 -10.53 -20.95 2.94
CA GLU A 100 -10.86 -22.22 3.59
C GLU A 100 -11.14 -22.00 5.09
N ARG A 101 -12.40 -22.22 5.51
CA ARG A 101 -12.86 -22.00 6.90
C ARG A 101 -12.44 -23.11 7.84
N GLU A 102 -12.57 -24.35 7.38
CA GLU A 102 -12.11 -25.55 8.08
C GLU A 102 -10.99 -26.15 7.27
N ILE A 103 -9.81 -26.27 7.88
CA ILE A 103 -8.62 -26.77 7.18
C ILE A 103 -8.79 -28.26 6.88
N ASN A 104 -8.89 -28.60 5.59
CA ASN A 104 -8.75 -29.95 5.10
C ASN A 104 -7.29 -30.41 5.24
N GLN A 105 -6.99 -31.02 6.39
CA GLN A 105 -5.64 -31.45 6.74
C GLN A 105 -5.04 -32.42 5.72
N THR A 106 -5.86 -33.29 5.12
CA THR A 106 -5.42 -34.26 4.11
C THR A 106 -4.92 -33.55 2.85
N LEU A 107 -5.73 -32.64 2.28
CA LEU A 107 -5.34 -31.87 1.09
C LEU A 107 -4.15 -30.95 1.38
N SER A 108 -4.14 -30.31 2.55
CA SER A 108 -3.03 -29.46 2.96
C SER A 108 -1.71 -30.23 3.05
N LYS A 109 -1.73 -31.41 3.69
CA LYS A 109 -0.58 -32.30 3.80
C LYS A 109 -0.11 -32.78 2.42
N GLN A 110 -1.03 -33.14 1.52
CA GLN A 110 -0.69 -33.50 0.14
C GLN A 110 0.02 -32.35 -0.59
N ARG A 111 -0.48 -31.11 -0.48
CA ARG A 111 0.17 -29.92 -1.07
C ARG A 111 1.57 -29.70 -0.51
N ILE A 112 1.72 -29.76 0.82
CA ILE A 112 3.02 -29.59 1.48
C ILE A 112 4.01 -30.68 1.04
N ASN A 113 3.62 -31.96 1.09
CA ASN A 113 4.46 -33.08 0.67
C ASN A 113 4.89 -32.96 -0.80
N ARG A 114 3.96 -32.56 -1.69
CA ARG A 114 4.28 -32.34 -3.10
C ARG A 114 5.31 -31.23 -3.34
N ILE A 115 5.34 -30.21 -2.48
CA ILE A 115 6.22 -29.04 -2.65
C ILE A 115 7.57 -29.24 -1.95
N PHE A 116 7.56 -29.84 -0.77
CA PHE A 116 8.69 -29.86 0.14
C PHE A 116 9.28 -31.25 0.40
N ASN A 117 8.58 -32.32 0.01
CA ASN A 117 9.04 -33.70 0.06
C ASN A 117 9.84 -34.07 1.33
N ASP A 118 11.14 -34.26 1.20
CA ASP A 118 12.10 -34.65 2.23
C ASP A 118 12.27 -33.61 3.35
N LYS A 119 11.92 -32.34 3.09
CA LYS A 119 11.92 -31.25 4.07
C LYS A 119 10.75 -31.31 5.04
N VAL A 120 9.75 -32.16 4.80
CA VAL A 120 8.61 -32.34 5.71
C VAL A 120 9.03 -33.24 6.87
N LYS A 121 9.00 -32.71 8.09
CA LYS A 121 9.30 -33.45 9.33
C LYS A 121 8.16 -33.23 10.32
N ASN A 122 7.63 -34.30 10.90
CA ASN A 122 6.52 -34.26 11.85
C ASN A 122 5.31 -33.44 11.33
N GLY A 123 5.01 -33.55 10.03
CA GLY A 123 3.88 -32.87 9.39
C GLY A 123 4.05 -31.38 9.11
N LYS A 124 5.25 -30.82 9.29
CA LYS A 124 5.56 -29.40 9.04
C LYS A 124 6.91 -29.22 8.35
N VAL A 125 7.18 -28.02 7.86
CA VAL A 125 8.42 -27.67 7.16
C VAL A 125 9.13 -26.55 7.89
N TYR A 126 10.41 -26.74 8.22
CA TYR A 126 11.25 -25.68 8.77
C TYR A 126 11.53 -24.62 7.68
N ILE A 127 11.32 -23.34 8.00
CA ILE A 127 11.47 -22.24 7.04
C ILE A 127 12.93 -21.78 6.98
N ASP A 128 13.79 -22.59 6.38
CA ASP A 128 15.23 -22.27 6.22
C ASP A 128 15.52 -21.12 5.23
N TRP A 129 14.53 -20.75 4.41
CA TRP A 129 14.70 -19.80 3.31
C TRP A 129 14.42 -18.34 3.67
N PHE A 130 13.83 -18.06 4.84
CA PHE A 130 13.43 -16.71 5.23
C PHE A 130 14.43 -16.08 6.22
N SER A 131 14.93 -14.90 5.86
CA SER A 131 15.70 -14.02 6.76
C SER A 131 15.20 -12.59 6.58
N GLY A 132 14.71 -11.97 7.65
CA GLY A 132 14.08 -10.66 7.58
C GLY A 132 13.28 -10.32 8.83
N GLU A 133 12.50 -9.24 8.72
CA GLU A 133 11.56 -8.80 9.75
C GLU A 133 10.13 -9.02 9.25
N PHE A 134 9.24 -9.46 10.14
CA PHE A 134 7.79 -9.44 9.91
C PHE A 134 7.07 -8.99 11.18
N SER A 135 5.85 -8.48 11.03
CA SER A 135 5.08 -7.97 12.15
C SER A 135 3.74 -8.69 12.32
N LEU A 136 3.36 -8.88 13.58
CA LEU A 136 2.02 -9.32 13.96
C LEU A 136 1.19 -8.09 14.33
N PRO A 137 0.00 -7.90 13.72
CA PRO A 137 -0.83 -6.73 13.93
C PRO A 137 -1.39 -6.65 15.35
N SER A 138 -1.47 -5.45 15.90
CA SER A 138 -2.18 -5.14 17.13
C SER A 138 -2.77 -3.71 17.11
N GLY A 139 -4.03 -3.56 17.49
CA GLY A 139 -4.73 -2.26 17.40
C GLY A 139 -5.20 -1.93 15.98
N LYS A 140 -5.44 -0.65 15.71
CA LYS A 140 -6.09 -0.20 14.46
C LYS A 140 -5.11 -0.17 13.28
N LEU A 141 -5.65 -0.33 12.07
CA LEU A 141 -4.92 -0.15 10.81
C LEU A 141 -4.48 1.32 10.66
N LEU A 142 -3.19 1.55 10.44
CA LEU A 142 -2.64 2.87 10.14
C LEU A 142 -2.51 3.11 8.64
N ARG A 143 -1.89 2.17 7.93
CA ARG A 143 -1.62 2.29 6.50
C ARG A 143 -1.80 0.97 5.79
N TRP A 144 -2.26 1.06 4.55
CA TRP A 144 -2.38 -0.04 3.61
C TRP A 144 -1.95 0.48 2.24
N ASP A 145 -1.18 -0.32 1.51
CA ASP A 145 -0.69 -0.01 0.17
C ASP A 145 -1.75 -0.16 -0.94
N GLY A 146 -3.00 -0.51 -0.58
CA GLY A 146 -4.07 -0.79 -1.55
C GLY A 146 -4.00 -2.20 -2.16
N VAL A 147 -3.00 -3.01 -1.79
CA VAL A 147 -2.74 -4.33 -2.37
C VAL A 147 -2.66 -5.43 -1.31
N PHE A 148 -1.69 -5.36 -0.40
CA PHE A 148 -1.39 -6.41 0.56
C PHE A 148 -0.77 -5.89 1.85
N TYR A 149 0.27 -5.06 1.78
CA TYR A 149 1.05 -4.68 2.96
C TYR A 149 0.26 -3.72 3.85
N LYS A 150 0.19 -4.08 5.14
CA LYS A 150 -0.51 -3.29 6.16
C LYS A 150 0.43 -2.93 7.30
N THR A 151 0.25 -1.75 7.85
CA THR A 151 0.92 -1.26 9.07
C THR A 151 -0.13 -0.92 10.10
N PHE A 152 0.06 -1.39 11.34
CA PHE A 152 -0.88 -1.19 12.45
C PHE A 152 -0.28 -0.30 13.53
N GLU A 153 -1.12 0.32 14.36
CA GLU A 153 -0.68 1.25 15.43
C GLU A 153 0.35 0.62 16.37
N LYS A 154 0.15 -0.64 16.72
CA LYS A 154 1.05 -1.44 17.54
C LYS A 154 1.32 -2.74 16.82
N GLU A 155 2.54 -3.24 16.94
CA GLU A 155 2.89 -4.51 16.31
C GLU A 155 3.85 -5.28 17.20
N ILE A 156 3.85 -6.60 17.05
CA ILE A 156 4.93 -7.44 17.53
C ILE A 156 5.88 -7.64 16.35
N LEU A 157 7.05 -7.01 16.39
CA LEU A 157 8.09 -7.15 15.38
C LEU A 157 8.94 -8.38 15.69
N ILE A 158 9.05 -9.28 14.73
CA ILE A 158 9.78 -10.53 14.83
C ILE A 158 10.92 -10.51 13.80
N LYS A 159 12.16 -10.62 14.29
CA LYS A 159 13.35 -10.74 13.45
C LYS A 159 13.72 -12.21 13.31
N VAL A 160 13.89 -12.65 12.06
CA VAL A 160 14.21 -14.04 11.71
C VAL A 160 15.49 -14.10 10.91
N GLU A 161 16.31 -15.10 11.18
CA GLU A 161 17.48 -15.45 10.38
C GLU A 161 17.42 -16.95 10.05
N LYS A 162 17.28 -17.26 8.75
CA LYS A 162 17.17 -18.63 8.22
C LYS A 162 16.15 -19.48 9.00
N GLY A 163 14.99 -18.91 9.30
CA GLY A 163 13.94 -19.58 10.07
C GLY A 163 14.08 -19.53 11.59
N LYS A 164 15.22 -19.09 12.15
CA LYS A 164 15.39 -18.90 13.60
C LYS A 164 14.95 -17.52 14.04
N ILE A 165 14.11 -17.46 15.06
CA ILE A 165 13.70 -16.23 15.72
C ILE A 165 14.89 -15.67 16.51
N LYS A 166 15.29 -14.43 16.18
CA LYS A 166 16.40 -13.72 16.81
C LYS A 166 15.93 -12.73 17.85
N SER A 167 14.81 -12.06 17.60
CA SER A 167 14.21 -11.16 18.55
C SER A 167 12.71 -11.01 18.31
N ILE A 168 11.99 -10.73 19.40
CA ILE A 168 10.59 -10.39 19.41
C ILE A 168 10.46 -9.10 20.23
N SER A 169 9.86 -8.06 19.65
CA SER A 169 9.71 -6.78 20.33
C SER A 169 8.35 -6.16 20.06
N LYS A 170 7.79 -5.47 21.06
CA LYS A 170 6.58 -4.65 20.88
C LYS A 170 6.99 -3.29 20.35
N ILE A 171 6.40 -2.87 19.24
CA ILE A 171 6.67 -1.58 18.61
C ILE A 171 5.37 -0.76 18.49
N LYS A 172 5.54 0.56 18.39
CA LYS A 172 4.46 1.51 18.06
C LYS A 172 4.81 2.19 16.75
N ASN A 173 3.84 2.27 15.85
CA ASN A 173 4.03 2.83 14.52
C ASN A 173 3.53 4.28 14.37
N TYR A 174 3.14 4.90 15.48
CA TYR A 174 2.72 6.29 15.54
C TYR A 174 3.25 6.94 16.82
N ALA A 175 3.69 8.19 16.69
CA ALA A 175 4.04 9.06 17.81
C ALA A 175 3.25 10.36 17.64
N ASP A 176 2.38 10.62 18.61
CA ASP A 176 1.57 11.83 18.72
C ASP A 176 2.42 12.98 19.28
N ASP A 177 2.32 14.16 18.67
CA ASP A 177 2.96 15.40 19.13
C ASP A 177 1.89 16.52 19.08
N PRO A 178 1.42 17.01 20.24
CA PRO A 178 0.36 18.02 20.29
C PRO A 178 0.65 19.31 19.52
N ASN A 179 1.93 19.60 19.22
CA ASN A 179 2.34 20.77 18.46
C ASN A 179 2.43 20.52 16.94
N ARG A 180 1.93 19.37 16.48
CA ARG A 180 2.00 18.94 15.09
C ARG A 180 0.64 18.49 14.58
N ILE A 181 0.55 18.49 13.26
CA ILE A 181 -0.64 18.06 12.55
C ILE A 181 -0.72 16.54 12.59
N ASN A 182 -1.87 16.06 13.06
CA ASN A 182 -2.18 14.65 13.14
C ASN A 182 -2.13 13.99 11.75
N ARG A 183 -1.30 12.95 11.59
CA ARG A 183 -1.27 12.12 10.36
C ARG A 183 -1.80 10.72 10.53
N LYS A 184 -2.47 10.43 11.62
CA LYS A 184 -2.78 9.05 11.99
C LYS A 184 -3.62 8.36 10.93
N TYR A 185 -4.62 9.04 10.35
CA TYR A 185 -5.57 8.41 9.42
C TYR A 185 -5.61 8.97 7.99
N GLY A 186 -4.70 9.89 7.63
CA GLY A 186 -4.32 10.22 6.24
C GLY A 186 -5.36 10.96 5.37
N ASP A 187 -6.64 10.66 5.56
CA ASP A 187 -7.83 11.18 4.88
C ASP A 187 -7.93 12.70 4.83
N THR A 188 -7.38 13.39 5.81
CA THR A 188 -7.50 14.85 5.94
C THR A 188 -6.23 15.62 5.56
N ILE A 189 -5.15 14.94 5.17
CA ILE A 189 -3.84 15.59 4.98
C ILE A 189 -3.81 16.48 3.73
N SER A 190 -4.40 16.03 2.63
CA SER A 190 -4.55 16.86 1.43
C SER A 190 -5.36 18.11 1.73
N LYS A 191 -6.47 17.98 2.48
CA LYS A 191 -7.28 19.12 2.93
C LYS A 191 -6.47 20.10 3.78
N VAL A 192 -5.72 19.61 4.77
CA VAL A 192 -4.86 20.49 5.61
C VAL A 192 -3.81 21.22 4.77
N MET A 193 -3.21 20.54 3.77
CA MET A 193 -2.27 21.18 2.85
C MET A 193 -2.97 22.24 2.00
N PHE A 194 -4.15 21.95 1.47
CA PHE A 194 -4.95 22.90 0.70
C PHE A 194 -5.30 24.15 1.54
N ASP A 195 -5.84 23.95 2.74
CA ASP A 195 -6.22 25.03 3.66
C ASP A 195 -5.03 25.94 3.99
N GLU A 196 -3.80 25.39 4.05
CA GLU A 196 -2.59 26.19 4.25
C GLU A 196 -2.18 26.95 2.98
N LEU A 197 -2.28 26.34 1.79
CA LEU A 197 -2.00 27.03 0.54
C LEU A 197 -2.98 28.17 0.26
N PHE A 198 -4.25 27.97 0.61
CA PHE A 198 -5.32 28.95 0.39
C PHE A 198 -5.09 30.26 1.15
N LYS A 199 -4.35 30.22 2.28
CA LYS A 199 -4.00 31.42 3.08
C LYS A 199 -2.95 32.29 2.39
N ILE A 200 -2.28 31.78 1.37
CA ILE A 200 -1.19 32.48 0.72
C ILE A 200 -1.79 33.34 -0.38
N ASN A 201 -1.41 34.61 -0.42
CA ASN A 201 -1.66 35.42 -1.60
C ASN A 201 -0.65 35.00 -2.69
N TRP A 202 -1.13 34.27 -3.71
CA TRP A 202 -0.33 33.87 -4.86
C TRP A 202 -0.10 35.11 -5.73
N ASN A 203 0.97 35.85 -5.43
CA ASN A 203 1.35 37.05 -6.18
C ASN A 203 1.93 36.68 -7.56
N ASN A 204 1.07 36.17 -8.42
CA ASN A 204 1.37 35.69 -9.75
C ASN A 204 1.44 36.85 -10.75
N LYS A 205 2.47 37.69 -10.63
CA LYS A 205 2.68 38.84 -11.52
C LYS A 205 2.96 38.47 -12.99
N LYS A 206 3.07 37.17 -13.30
CA LYS A 206 3.50 36.64 -14.60
C LYS A 206 2.41 35.83 -15.30
N ASP A 207 1.21 35.78 -14.75
CA ASP A 207 0.06 35.05 -15.31
C ASP A 207 0.36 33.55 -15.54
N PHE A 208 1.14 32.96 -14.64
CA PHE A 208 1.49 31.53 -14.69
C PHE A 208 0.33 30.65 -14.20
N ASP A 209 -0.10 29.69 -15.01
CA ASP A 209 -1.11 28.73 -14.59
C ASP A 209 -0.46 27.61 -13.79
N CYS A 210 -0.86 27.48 -12.53
CA CYS A 210 -0.36 26.44 -11.65
C CYS A 210 -1.44 25.42 -11.26
N SER A 211 -2.54 25.39 -12.02
CA SER A 211 -3.63 24.43 -11.88
C SER A 211 -3.15 23.04 -12.28
N GLU A 212 -2.80 22.22 -11.28
CA GLU A 212 -2.15 20.93 -11.53
C GLU A 212 -2.24 20.01 -10.31
N LYS A 213 -1.96 18.72 -10.54
CA LYS A 213 -1.66 17.72 -9.53
C LYS A 213 -0.25 17.89 -9.00
N TYR A 214 -0.15 17.98 -7.69
CA TYR A 214 1.10 18.00 -6.95
C TYR A 214 1.21 16.76 -6.07
N LEU A 215 2.40 16.17 -6.02
CA LEU A 215 2.75 15.13 -5.08
C LEU A 215 3.70 15.69 -4.02
N VAL A 216 3.14 15.97 -2.84
CA VAL A 216 3.88 16.54 -1.71
C VAL A 216 4.47 15.41 -0.89
N THR A 217 5.79 15.43 -0.68
CA THR A 217 6.48 14.45 0.17
C THR A 217 6.68 15.01 1.56
N ILE A 218 6.07 14.39 2.56
CA ILE A 218 6.36 14.59 3.97
C ILE A 218 7.53 13.68 4.34
N GLY A 219 8.60 14.25 4.91
CA GLY A 219 9.79 13.52 5.31
C GLY A 219 9.59 12.68 6.57
N LYS A 220 10.57 11.82 6.87
CA LYS A 220 10.63 10.98 8.08
C LYS A 220 10.58 11.77 9.39
N ASN A 221 10.93 13.06 9.34
CA ASN A 221 10.89 14.01 10.46
C ASN A 221 9.57 14.78 10.57
N GLY A 222 8.58 14.46 9.72
CA GLY A 222 7.28 15.11 9.69
C GLY A 222 7.28 16.49 9.04
N LYS A 223 8.35 16.91 8.36
CA LYS A 223 8.39 18.20 7.63
C LYS A 223 8.18 17.96 6.14
N VAL A 224 7.60 18.94 5.44
CA VAL A 224 7.53 18.92 3.97
C VAL A 224 8.95 18.90 3.40
N LYS A 225 9.25 17.88 2.61
CA LYS A 225 10.59 17.61 2.06
C LYS A 225 10.68 18.01 0.59
N ASN A 226 9.64 17.74 -0.21
CA ASN A 226 9.66 17.95 -1.65
C ASN A 226 8.24 18.12 -2.21
N VAL A 227 8.13 18.77 -3.36
CA VAL A 227 6.91 18.89 -4.16
C VAL A 227 7.28 18.61 -5.62
N ILE A 228 6.48 17.79 -6.31
CA ILE A 228 6.63 17.50 -7.74
C ILE A 228 5.27 17.52 -8.43
N MET A 229 5.23 17.70 -9.75
CA MET A 229 4.04 17.39 -10.57
C MET A 229 4.20 15.97 -11.14
N PRO A 230 3.40 14.98 -10.69
CA PRO A 230 3.69 13.55 -10.92
C PRO A 230 3.66 13.18 -12.41
N ASP A 231 2.89 13.88 -13.23
CA ASP A 231 2.76 13.60 -14.66
C ASP A 231 3.96 14.12 -15.49
N TYR A 232 4.74 15.05 -14.93
CA TYR A 232 5.83 15.79 -15.60
C TYR A 232 7.18 15.60 -14.91
N GLN A 233 7.69 14.36 -14.92
CA GLN A 233 8.96 14.02 -14.25
C GLN A 233 10.18 13.98 -15.18
N SER A 234 9.99 13.93 -16.50
CA SER A 234 11.10 13.88 -17.46
C SER A 234 11.34 15.23 -18.13
N LYS A 235 12.60 15.52 -18.48
CA LYS A 235 12.97 16.76 -19.20
C LYS A 235 12.16 16.95 -20.49
N ASN A 236 11.89 15.87 -21.22
CA ASN A 236 11.14 15.92 -22.48
C ASN A 236 9.66 16.26 -22.23
N LYS A 237 9.03 15.69 -21.20
CA LYS A 237 7.65 16.03 -20.84
C LYS A 237 7.53 17.48 -20.38
N ILE A 238 8.44 17.94 -19.51
CA ILE A 238 8.43 19.33 -19.03
C ILE A 238 8.54 20.29 -20.21
N LYS A 239 9.53 20.10 -21.10
CA LYS A 239 9.69 20.97 -22.29
C LYS A 239 8.50 20.96 -23.24
N LYS A 240 7.74 19.86 -23.31
CA LYS A 240 6.60 19.72 -24.21
C LYS A 240 5.36 20.46 -23.70
N PHE A 241 5.16 20.49 -22.38
CA PHE A 241 3.90 20.94 -21.78
C PHE A 241 4.03 22.21 -20.93
N TRP A 242 5.25 22.64 -20.60
CA TRP A 242 5.48 23.74 -19.67
C TRP A 242 6.59 24.67 -20.15
N ASP A 243 6.42 25.98 -19.91
CA ASP A 243 7.57 26.85 -19.82
C ASP A 243 8.39 26.49 -18.57
N ARG A 244 9.72 26.53 -18.69
CA ARG A 244 10.60 26.12 -17.60
C ARG A 244 10.53 27.07 -16.40
N LYS A 245 10.28 28.37 -16.60
CA LYS A 245 10.17 29.33 -15.49
C LYS A 245 8.85 29.14 -14.76
N GLU A 246 7.77 28.93 -15.49
CA GLU A 246 6.44 28.62 -14.97
C GLU A 246 6.45 27.35 -14.12
N TYR A 247 6.90 26.22 -14.68
CA TYR A 247 7.01 24.95 -13.96
C TYR A 247 7.77 25.08 -12.63
N ASN A 248 8.92 25.76 -12.67
CA ASN A 248 9.73 25.97 -11.47
C ASN A 248 9.08 26.94 -10.47
N TYR A 249 8.33 27.93 -10.96
CA TYR A 249 7.59 28.85 -10.12
C TYR A 249 6.50 28.10 -9.36
N CYS A 250 5.65 27.34 -10.06
CA CYS A 250 4.55 26.60 -9.45
C CYS A 250 5.02 25.64 -8.36
N LEU A 251 6.05 24.82 -8.63
CA LEU A 251 6.64 23.93 -7.62
C LEU A 251 7.18 24.69 -6.40
N LYS A 252 7.85 25.82 -6.61
CA LYS A 252 8.39 26.64 -5.51
C LYS A 252 7.30 27.32 -4.70
N SER A 253 6.24 27.78 -5.34
CA SER A 253 5.09 28.41 -4.68
C SER A 253 4.40 27.43 -3.74
N VAL A 254 4.08 26.23 -4.25
CA VAL A 254 3.48 25.16 -3.43
C VAL A 254 4.43 24.74 -2.30
N PHE A 255 5.71 24.48 -2.59
CA PHE A 255 6.67 24.10 -1.55
C PHE A 255 6.82 25.18 -0.47
N LYS A 256 6.96 26.46 -0.86
CA LYS A 256 7.10 27.58 0.07
C LYS A 256 5.87 27.72 0.95
N GLY A 257 4.69 27.49 0.39
CA GLY A 257 3.44 27.56 1.12
C GLY A 257 3.30 26.49 2.20
N LEU A 258 3.73 25.28 1.89
CA LEU A 258 3.60 24.15 2.80
C LEU A 258 4.79 23.98 3.76
N ARG A 259 5.90 24.71 3.55
CA ARG A 259 7.19 24.46 4.25
C ARG A 259 7.11 24.54 5.78
N ASN A 260 6.17 25.31 6.31
CA ASN A 260 6.00 25.53 7.74
C ASN A 260 5.17 24.44 8.43
N LEU A 261 4.44 23.63 7.65
CA LEU A 261 3.65 22.53 8.19
C LEU A 261 4.58 21.50 8.85
N LYS A 262 4.22 21.14 10.07
CA LYS A 262 4.87 20.09 10.85
C LYS A 262 3.84 19.04 11.19
N PHE A 263 4.16 17.82 10.85
CA PHE A 263 3.29 16.68 10.99
C PHE A 263 3.86 15.66 11.97
N ASP A 264 2.99 14.86 12.57
CA ASP A 264 3.37 13.74 13.42
C ASP A 264 4.27 12.71 12.73
N ILE A 265 4.91 11.86 13.54
CA ILE A 265 5.84 10.84 13.04
C ILE A 265 5.12 9.51 12.87
N LEU A 266 4.93 9.12 11.61
CA LEU A 266 4.56 7.77 11.22
C LEU A 266 5.79 6.88 11.13
N LYS A 267 5.63 5.61 11.50
CA LYS A 267 6.68 4.61 11.43
C LYS A 267 6.15 3.33 10.78
N MET A 268 7.05 2.55 10.22
CA MET A 268 6.81 1.19 9.73
C MET A 268 7.87 0.30 10.34
N HIS A 269 7.46 -0.81 10.97
CA HIS A 269 8.35 -1.65 11.78
C HIS A 269 9.14 -0.83 12.83
N GLY A 270 8.50 0.16 13.44
CA GLY A 270 9.11 1.04 14.45
C GLY A 270 10.09 2.09 13.90
N LYS A 271 10.33 2.12 12.58
CA LYS A 271 11.26 3.05 11.93
C LYS A 271 10.50 4.20 11.25
N PRO A 272 10.85 5.49 11.47
CA PRO A 272 10.16 6.61 10.83
C PRO A 272 10.13 6.53 9.30
N ILE A 273 8.97 6.81 8.71
CA ILE A 273 8.74 6.80 7.27
C ILE A 273 8.30 8.17 6.75
N GLY A 274 8.61 8.43 5.48
CA GLY A 274 8.00 9.53 4.75
C GLY A 274 6.68 9.11 4.14
N GLU A 275 5.89 10.08 3.71
CA GLU A 275 4.58 9.88 3.10
C GLU A 275 4.42 10.81 1.91
N LYS A 276 3.74 10.35 0.86
CA LYS A 276 3.41 11.16 -0.30
C LYS A 276 1.92 11.44 -0.28
N VAL A 277 1.56 12.70 -0.45
CA VAL A 277 0.18 13.18 -0.44
C VAL A 277 -0.08 13.82 -1.79
N LEU A 278 -1.12 13.34 -2.47
CA LEU A 278 -1.60 13.97 -3.69
C LEU A 278 -2.42 15.20 -3.30
N LEU A 279 -2.21 16.28 -4.03
CA LEU A 279 -2.90 17.55 -3.87
C LEU A 279 -3.17 18.10 -5.25
N GLU A 280 -4.43 18.23 -5.64
CA GLU A 280 -4.84 18.83 -6.90
C GLU A 280 -5.50 20.18 -6.61
N ILE A 281 -4.99 21.22 -7.27
CA ILE A 281 -5.48 22.59 -7.10
C ILE A 281 -5.85 23.16 -8.47
N TRP A 282 -6.82 24.04 -8.45
CA TRP A 282 -7.16 24.92 -9.57
C TRP A 282 -6.93 26.37 -9.17
N VAL A 283 -6.32 27.16 -10.04
CA VAL A 283 -6.05 28.59 -9.82
C VAL A 283 -7.06 29.39 -10.65
N LEU A 284 -7.86 30.21 -9.99
CA LEU A 284 -8.80 31.12 -10.63
C LEU A 284 -8.09 32.36 -11.17
N ASP A 285 -8.73 33.06 -12.10
CA ASP A 285 -8.20 34.31 -12.71
C ASP A 285 -7.91 35.40 -11.66
N ASP A 286 -8.63 35.38 -10.53
CA ASP A 286 -8.41 36.30 -9.39
C ASP A 286 -7.28 35.83 -8.43
N GLY A 287 -6.61 34.73 -8.76
CA GLY A 287 -5.53 34.12 -7.99
C GLY A 287 -5.98 33.26 -6.82
N LYS A 288 -7.30 33.08 -6.59
CA LYS A 288 -7.80 32.16 -5.57
C LYS A 288 -7.59 30.71 -5.99
N LEU A 289 -7.51 29.84 -4.98
CA LEU A 289 -7.37 28.40 -5.19
C LEU A 289 -8.69 27.67 -4.95
N GLU A 290 -8.97 26.66 -5.75
CA GLU A 290 -9.99 25.65 -5.47
C GLU A 290 -9.34 24.29 -5.19
N ASN A 291 -9.97 23.48 -4.34
CA ASN A 291 -9.49 22.14 -4.02
C ASN A 291 -10.14 21.13 -4.96
N TRP A 292 -9.32 20.50 -5.80
CA TRP A 292 -9.75 19.50 -6.77
C TRP A 292 -9.25 18.10 -6.37
N THR A 293 -8.74 17.94 -5.14
CA THR A 293 -8.28 16.65 -4.62
C THR A 293 -9.48 15.77 -4.26
N ASN A 294 -9.64 14.65 -4.98
CA ASN A 294 -10.62 13.61 -4.67
C ASN A 294 -10.23 12.75 -3.47
#